data_AF-A0A917ZAN9-F1
#
_entry.id   AF-A0A917ZAN9-F1
#
_cell.length_a   1.000
_cell.length_b   1.000
_cell.length_c   1.000
_cell.angle_alpha   90.00
_cell.angle_beta   90.00
_cell.angle_gamma   90.00
#
_symmetry.space_group_name_H-M   'P 1'
#
loop_
_entity.id
_entity.type
_entity.pdbx_description
1 polymer ?
#
loop_
_entity_poly.entity_id
_entity_poly.type
_entity_poly.pdbx_seq_one_letter_code
_entity_poly.pdbx_strand_id
1 'polypeptide(L)'
;MTHILNFLDGIFGRAASWSLTAVLYLSLGLLALLCLGLTPYEIFEYGEGVSDLDLSELAILIVLPLVIWRYIWRCRQQGWSWWVLMRQLGFVVAIFALLSAEFWTLFAVIEGQPAGSDFMEHMELLRSPWIPLENLLLILCIYGAAPLPKLTAERLTKPEPETATDRVPPTVGTVNAWGVAEDDSTRQDKSQEANV
;
A
#
# COMPACT_ATOMS: atom_id res chain seq x y z
N MET A 1 -22.09 -11.49 -49.06
CA MET A 1 -20.62 -11.56 -48.91
C MET A 1 -20.10 -10.56 -47.88
N THR A 2 -20.50 -9.28 -47.92
CA THR A 2 -20.15 -8.23 -46.94
C THR A 2 -20.42 -8.61 -45.47
N HIS A 3 -21.53 -9.31 -45.21
CA HIS A 3 -21.89 -9.73 -43.84
C HIS A 3 -20.96 -10.81 -43.24
N ILE A 4 -20.33 -11.63 -44.09
CA ILE A 4 -19.39 -12.69 -43.68
C ILE A 4 -18.00 -12.09 -43.42
N LEU A 5 -17.59 -11.10 -44.23
CA LEU A 5 -16.33 -10.38 -44.05
C LEU A 5 -16.32 -9.58 -42.74
N ASN A 6 -17.39 -8.87 -42.41
CA ASN A 6 -17.50 -8.13 -41.14
C ASN A 6 -17.49 -9.06 -39.92
N PHE A 7 -18.04 -10.27 -40.05
CA PHE A 7 -18.03 -11.26 -38.97
C PHE A 7 -16.61 -11.83 -38.75
N LEU A 8 -15.90 -12.17 -39.83
CA LEU A 8 -14.50 -12.61 -39.78
C LEU A 8 -13.59 -11.54 -39.20
N ASP A 9 -13.74 -10.28 -39.63
CA ASP A 9 -12.97 -9.15 -39.11
C ASP A 9 -13.22 -8.93 -37.61
N GLY A 10 -14.48 -9.06 -37.15
CA GLY A 10 -14.82 -9.00 -35.73
C GLY A 10 -14.20 -10.11 -34.89
N ILE A 11 -14.11 -11.33 -35.42
CA ILE A 11 -13.44 -12.45 -34.74
C ILE A 11 -11.92 -12.23 -34.71
N PHE A 12 -11.33 -11.85 -35.84
CA PHE A 12 -9.90 -11.55 -35.92
C PHE A 12 -9.50 -10.42 -34.99
N GLY A 13 -10.28 -9.34 -34.92
CA GLY A 13 -10.04 -8.23 -34.00
C GLY A 13 -10.07 -8.65 -32.53
N ARG A 14 -11.04 -9.50 -32.14
CA ARG A 14 -11.11 -10.04 -30.77
C ARG A 14 -9.97 -11.00 -30.46
N ALA A 15 -9.62 -11.87 -31.41
CA ALA A 15 -8.51 -12.81 -31.27
C ALA A 15 -7.16 -12.07 -31.16
N ALA A 16 -6.93 -11.06 -32.00
CA ALA A 16 -5.75 -10.22 -31.96
C ALA A 16 -5.67 -9.42 -30.65
N SER A 17 -6.77 -8.80 -30.22
CA SER A 17 -6.85 -8.08 -28.94
C SER A 17 -6.52 -8.99 -27.75
N TRP A 18 -7.10 -10.19 -27.71
CA TRP A 18 -6.83 -11.17 -26.65
C TRP A 18 -5.38 -11.66 -26.68
N SER A 19 -4.85 -11.96 -27.87
CA SER A 19 -3.46 -12.38 -28.05
C SER A 19 -2.47 -11.31 -27.62
N LEU A 20 -2.65 -10.05 -28.04
CA LEU A 20 -1.80 -8.94 -27.64
C LEU A 20 -1.86 -8.69 -26.13
N THR A 21 -3.06 -8.76 -25.54
CA THR A 21 -3.24 -8.62 -24.10
C THR A 21 -2.53 -9.75 -23.34
N ALA A 22 -2.63 -10.98 -23.82
CA ALA A 22 -1.95 -12.13 -23.23
C ALA A 22 -0.43 -11.99 -23.30
N VAL A 23 0.10 -11.60 -24.47
CA VAL A 23 1.54 -11.37 -24.68
C VAL A 23 2.04 -10.25 -23.76
N LEU A 24 1.30 -9.14 -23.66
CA LEU A 24 1.64 -8.01 -22.78
C LEU A 24 1.73 -8.42 -21.31
N TYR A 25 0.71 -9.11 -20.79
CA TYR A 25 0.74 -9.52 -19.38
C TYR A 25 1.79 -10.60 -19.12
N LEU A 26 2.03 -11.49 -20.08
CA LEU A 26 3.08 -12.49 -19.97
C LEU A 26 4.46 -11.83 -19.96
N SER A 27 4.72 -10.88 -20.86
CA SER A 27 6.00 -10.17 -20.91
C SER A 27 6.23 -9.33 -19.65
N LEU A 28 5.21 -8.64 -19.15
CA LEU A 28 5.29 -7.90 -17.88
C LEU A 28 5.53 -8.85 -16.71
N GLY A 29 4.84 -9.99 -16.64
CA GLY A 29 5.05 -10.98 -15.60
C GLY A 29 6.46 -11.56 -15.61
N LEU A 30 6.99 -11.87 -16.80
CA LEU A 30 8.33 -12.41 -16.99
C LEU A 30 9.41 -11.37 -16.66
N LEU A 31 9.21 -10.12 -17.06
CA LEU A 31 10.07 -9.00 -16.70
C LEU A 31 10.10 -8.77 -15.19
N ALA A 32 8.94 -8.81 -14.53
CA ALA A 32 8.86 -8.68 -13.08
C ALA A 32 9.58 -9.82 -12.35
N LEU A 33 9.45 -11.06 -12.86
CA LEU A 33 10.13 -12.22 -12.29
C LEU A 33 11.64 -12.12 -12.47
N LEU A 34 12.11 -11.69 -13.64
CA LEU A 34 13.53 -11.41 -13.88
C LEU A 34 14.04 -10.31 -12.97
N CYS A 35 13.33 -9.18 -12.86
CA CYS A 35 13.72 -8.07 -12.00
C CYS A 35 13.85 -8.52 -10.54
N LEU A 36 12.84 -9.19 -9.98
CA LEU A 36 12.89 -9.70 -8.60
C LEU A 36 13.92 -10.80 -8.39
N GLY A 37 14.19 -11.63 -9.41
CA GLY A 37 15.17 -12.71 -9.35
C GLY A 37 16.61 -12.21 -9.50
N LEU A 38 16.83 -11.15 -10.27
CA LEU A 38 18.14 -10.54 -10.49
C LEU A 38 18.54 -9.61 -9.33
N THR A 39 17.61 -8.95 -8.64
CA THR A 39 17.95 -8.11 -7.48
C THR A 39 18.85 -8.80 -6.44
N PRO A 40 18.55 -10.02 -5.94
CA PRO A 40 19.47 -10.69 -5.02
C PRO A 40 20.76 -11.12 -5.71
N TYR A 41 20.72 -11.45 -7.02
CA TYR A 41 21.91 -11.84 -7.77
C TYR A 41 22.90 -10.67 -7.90
N GLU A 42 22.42 -9.47 -8.25
CA GLU A 42 23.22 -8.23 -8.34
C GLU A 42 23.91 -7.89 -7.01
N ILE A 43 23.28 -8.20 -5.87
CA ILE A 43 23.89 -8.00 -4.54
C ILE A 43 25.05 -8.99 -4.29
N PHE A 44 24.98 -10.21 -4.81
CA PHE A 44 26.02 -11.23 -4.61
C PHE A 44 27.11 -11.20 -5.69
N GLU A 45 26.88 -10.55 -6.83
CA GLU A 45 27.77 -10.60 -8.00
C GLU A 45 29.08 -9.82 -7.81
N TYR A 46 29.20 -9.00 -6.76
CA TYR A 46 30.48 -8.38 -6.41
C TYR A 46 31.58 -9.39 -6.01
N GLY A 47 31.29 -10.69 -5.91
CA GLY A 47 32.31 -11.75 -5.75
C GLY A 47 33.03 -11.75 -4.40
N GLU A 48 32.75 -10.74 -3.60
CA GLU A 48 33.15 -10.60 -2.22
C GLU A 48 32.05 -11.30 -1.40
N GLY A 49 32.43 -12.29 -0.58
CA GLY A 49 31.46 -13.15 0.09
C GLY A 49 30.50 -12.39 1.01
N VAL A 50 29.65 -13.12 1.75
CA VAL A 50 28.68 -12.52 2.70
C VAL A 50 29.32 -11.55 3.71
N SER A 51 30.63 -11.63 3.91
CA SER A 51 31.44 -10.75 4.76
C SER A 51 31.60 -9.32 4.24
N ASP A 52 31.39 -9.06 2.95
CA ASP A 52 31.58 -7.73 2.33
C ASP A 52 30.26 -7.07 1.94
N LEU A 53 29.12 -7.71 2.24
CA LEU A 53 27.84 -7.05 2.06
C LEU A 53 27.75 -5.85 3.00
N ASP A 54 27.55 -4.68 2.41
CA ASP A 54 27.22 -3.50 3.16
C ASP A 54 25.89 -3.69 3.91
N LEU A 55 25.80 -3.05 5.08
CA LEU A 55 24.59 -3.13 5.91
C LEU A 55 23.32 -2.72 5.14
N SER A 56 23.44 -1.79 4.19
CA SER A 56 22.35 -1.38 3.30
C SER A 56 21.89 -2.49 2.35
N GLU A 57 22.81 -3.25 1.78
CA GLU A 57 22.49 -4.34 0.84
C GLU A 57 21.82 -5.51 1.57
N LEU A 58 22.35 -5.86 2.75
CA LEU A 58 21.72 -6.83 3.63
C LEU A 58 20.32 -6.39 4.05
N ALA A 59 20.15 -5.10 4.37
CA ALA A 59 18.83 -4.55 4.69
C ALA A 59 17.87 -4.65 3.51
N ILE A 60 18.30 -4.33 2.28
CA ILE A 60 17.49 -4.48 1.06
C ILE A 60 17.08 -5.94 0.85
N LEU A 61 18.02 -6.87 1.00
CA LEU A 61 17.80 -8.31 0.84
C LEU A 61 16.74 -8.85 1.80
N ILE A 62 16.65 -8.30 3.02
CA ILE A 62 15.65 -8.69 4.03
C ILE A 62 14.33 -7.94 3.83
N VAL A 63 14.39 -6.64 3.53
CA VAL A 63 13.19 -5.78 3.44
C VAL A 63 12.38 -6.11 2.19
N LEU A 64 13.01 -6.43 1.06
CA LEU A 64 12.31 -6.79 -0.18
C LEU A 64 11.32 -7.95 -0.01
N PRO A 65 11.74 -9.16 0.45
CA PRO A 65 10.79 -10.26 0.67
C PRO A 65 9.78 -9.94 1.77
N LEU A 66 10.15 -9.16 2.80
CA LEU A 66 9.23 -8.75 3.85
C LEU A 66 8.11 -7.84 3.30
N VAL A 67 8.44 -6.91 2.40
CA VAL A 67 7.47 -6.02 1.75
C VAL A 67 6.59 -6.79 0.77
N ILE A 68 7.15 -7.73 0.01
CA ILE A 68 6.37 -8.63 -0.86
C ILE A 68 5.41 -9.48 -0.03
N TRP A 69 5.88 -10.05 1.08
CA TRP A 69 5.05 -10.82 2.00
C TRP A 69 3.91 -9.96 2.58
N ARG A 70 4.24 -8.76 3.06
CA ARG A 70 3.26 -7.79 3.56
C ARG A 70 2.23 -7.43 2.49
N TYR A 71 2.67 -7.17 1.26
CA TYR A 71 1.79 -6.86 0.13
C TYR A 71 0.82 -8.01 -0.11
N ILE A 72 1.32 -9.25 -0.18
CA ILE A 72 0.50 -10.45 -0.36
C ILE A 72 -0.54 -10.57 0.76
N TRP A 73 -0.08 -10.45 2.00
CA TRP A 73 -0.94 -10.55 3.19
C TRP A 73 -2.07 -9.50 3.17
N ARG A 74 -1.75 -8.24 2.84
CA ARG A 74 -2.72 -7.14 2.76
C ARG A 74 -3.75 -7.36 1.66
N CYS A 75 -3.33 -7.76 0.47
CA CYS A 75 -4.23 -8.08 -0.64
C CYS A 75 -5.18 -9.24 -0.29
N ARG A 76 -4.67 -10.27 0.41
CA ARG A 76 -5.50 -11.39 0.87
C ARG A 76 -6.54 -10.97 1.91
N GLN A 77 -6.19 -10.09 2.84
CA GLN A 77 -7.16 -9.55 3.81
C GLN A 77 -8.31 -8.77 3.13
N GLN A 78 -8.08 -8.21 1.95
CA GLN A 78 -9.11 -7.53 1.16
C GLN A 78 -9.91 -8.46 0.24
N GLY A 79 -9.65 -9.77 0.27
CA GLY A 79 -10.35 -10.75 -0.54
C GLY A 79 -9.95 -10.76 -2.02
N TRP A 80 -8.76 -10.24 -2.36
CA TRP A 80 -8.28 -10.29 -3.74
C TRP A 80 -7.96 -11.73 -4.14
N SER A 81 -8.32 -12.11 -5.36
CA SER A 81 -7.93 -13.40 -5.91
C SER A 81 -6.42 -13.44 -6.18
N TRP A 82 -5.84 -14.64 -6.11
CA TRP A 82 -4.41 -14.86 -6.34
C TRP A 82 -3.94 -14.29 -7.69
N TRP A 83 -4.75 -14.46 -8.73
CA TRP A 83 -4.47 -13.94 -10.07
C TRP A 83 -4.42 -12.42 -10.14
N VAL A 84 -5.34 -11.73 -9.46
CA VAL A 84 -5.36 -10.25 -9.43
C VAL A 84 -4.13 -9.73 -8.69
N LEU A 85 -3.76 -10.38 -7.59
CA LEU A 85 -2.59 -10.04 -6.79
C LEU A 85 -1.30 -10.16 -7.62
N MET A 86 -1.08 -11.31 -8.26
CA MET A 86 0.11 -11.56 -9.09
C MET A 86 0.16 -10.62 -10.29
N ARG A 87 -0.97 -10.37 -10.95
CA ARG A 87 -1.05 -9.43 -12.07
C ARG A 87 -0.66 -8.01 -11.64
N GLN A 88 -1.17 -7.53 -10.51
CA GLN A 88 -0.86 -6.18 -10.05
C GLN A 88 0.58 -6.06 -9.54
N LEU A 89 1.09 -7.07 -8.83
CA LEU A 89 2.49 -7.08 -8.41
C LEU A 89 3.42 -7.06 -9.64
N GLY A 90 3.17 -7.96 -10.59
CA GLY A 90 3.94 -8.03 -11.84
C GLY A 90 3.87 -6.72 -12.61
N PHE A 91 2.70 -6.10 -12.70
CA PHE A 91 2.56 -4.79 -13.35
C PHE A 91 3.39 -3.70 -12.68
N VAL A 92 3.33 -3.57 -11.35
CA VAL A 92 4.08 -2.54 -10.61
C VAL A 92 5.59 -2.71 -10.77
N VAL A 93 6.08 -3.94 -10.59
CA VAL A 93 7.52 -4.25 -10.74
C VAL A 93 7.97 -4.03 -12.19
N ALA A 94 7.21 -4.50 -13.16
CA ALA A 94 7.58 -4.37 -14.58
C ALA A 94 7.56 -2.92 -15.05
N ILE A 95 6.57 -2.13 -14.64
CA ILE A 95 6.53 -0.69 -14.96
C ILE A 95 7.69 0.03 -14.30
N PHE A 96 8.02 -0.28 -13.05
CA PHE A 96 9.21 0.27 -12.40
C PHE A 96 10.48 -0.07 -13.18
N ALA A 97 10.68 -1.34 -13.56
CA ALA A 97 11.84 -1.78 -14.31
C ALA A 97 11.96 -1.09 -15.68
N LEU A 98 10.85 -0.93 -16.40
CA LEU A 98 10.82 -0.21 -17.67
C LEU A 98 11.15 1.28 -17.49
N LEU A 99 10.57 1.94 -16.49
CA LEU A 99 10.85 3.36 -16.20
C LEU A 99 12.30 3.57 -15.77
N SER A 100 12.86 2.65 -14.98
CA SER A 100 14.26 2.70 -14.57
C SER A 100 15.19 2.54 -15.78
N ALA A 101 14.95 1.52 -16.62
CA ALA A 101 15.74 1.29 -17.83
C ALA A 101 15.67 2.48 -18.81
N GLU A 102 14.48 3.04 -19.01
CA GLU A 102 14.29 4.24 -19.84
C GLU A 102 15.02 5.45 -19.26
N PHE A 103 14.90 5.68 -17.95
CA PHE A 103 15.61 6.77 -17.26
C PHE A 103 17.12 6.68 -17.47
N TRP A 104 17.70 5.51 -17.26
CA TRP A 104 19.14 5.29 -17.43
C TRP A 104 19.58 5.42 -18.89
N THR A 105 18.77 4.94 -19.83
CA THR A 105 19.04 5.10 -21.26
C THR A 105 19.05 6.57 -21.66
N LEU A 106 18.05 7.35 -21.23
CA LEU A 106 17.98 8.79 -21.48
C LEU A 106 19.13 9.54 -20.83
N PHE A 107 19.50 9.18 -19.60
CA PHE A 107 20.62 9.78 -18.88
C PHE A 107 21.94 9.57 -19.65
N ALA A 108 22.20 8.35 -20.12
CA ALA A 108 23.38 8.04 -20.93
C ALA A 108 23.41 8.80 -22.27
N VAL A 109 22.26 8.99 -22.92
CA VAL A 109 22.15 9.79 -24.15
C VAL A 109 22.47 11.27 -23.89
N ILE A 110 21.99 11.83 -22.78
CA ILE A 110 22.24 13.23 -22.40
C ILE A 110 23.72 13.48 -22.08
N GLU A 111 24.39 12.53 -21.45
CA GLU A 111 25.83 12.61 -21.18
C GLU A 111 26.70 12.50 -22.45
N GLY A 112 26.10 12.24 -23.61
CA GLY A 112 26.80 12.24 -24.89
C GLY A 112 27.67 10.99 -25.10
N GLN A 113 27.26 9.86 -24.53
CA GLN A 113 28.04 8.63 -24.57
C GLN A 113 28.17 8.05 -25.99
N PRO A 114 29.32 7.45 -26.34
CA PRO A 114 29.53 6.84 -27.64
C PRO A 114 28.61 5.62 -27.82
N ALA A 115 27.93 5.55 -28.97
CA ALA A 115 27.14 4.37 -29.33
C ALA A 115 28.07 3.19 -29.66
N GLY A 116 27.85 2.01 -29.07
CA GLY A 116 28.64 0.81 -29.38
C GLY A 116 28.75 -0.18 -28.22
N SER A 117 29.77 -1.05 -28.29
CA SER A 117 30.09 -2.06 -27.27
C SER A 117 30.36 -1.45 -25.89
N ASP A 118 30.94 -0.26 -25.87
CA ASP A 118 31.40 0.41 -24.65
C ASP A 118 30.24 1.04 -23.87
N PHE A 119 29.06 1.15 -24.50
CA PHE A 119 27.87 1.73 -23.89
C PHE A 119 27.39 0.92 -22.68
N MET A 120 27.42 -0.42 -22.76
CA MET A 120 26.92 -1.26 -21.67
C MET A 120 27.83 -1.24 -20.44
N GLU A 121 29.15 -1.34 -20.65
CA GLU A 121 30.13 -1.23 -19.56
C GLU A 121 30.07 0.16 -18.91
N HIS A 122 29.95 1.22 -19.72
CA HIS A 122 29.81 2.56 -19.20
C HIS A 122 28.51 2.76 -18.41
N MET A 123 27.39 2.24 -18.92
CA MET A 123 26.11 2.28 -18.20
C MET A 123 26.18 1.54 -16.86
N GLU A 124 26.86 0.40 -16.81
CA GLU A 124 27.04 -0.36 -15.58
C GLU A 124 27.85 0.43 -14.54
N LEU A 125 28.97 1.03 -14.95
CA LEU A 125 29.78 1.89 -14.09
C LEU A 125 29.00 3.12 -13.58
N LEU A 126 28.18 3.73 -14.43
CA LEU A 126 27.39 4.90 -14.11
C LEU A 126 26.21 4.56 -13.16
N ARG A 127 25.59 3.39 -13.36
CA ARG A 127 24.45 2.90 -12.59
C ARG A 127 24.85 2.28 -11.25
N SER A 128 26.01 1.61 -11.18
CA SER A 128 26.51 0.89 -10.00
C SER A 128 26.30 1.63 -8.66
N PRO A 129 26.73 2.89 -8.48
CA PRO A 129 26.57 3.58 -7.20
C PRO A 129 25.11 3.89 -6.84
N TRP A 130 24.18 3.81 -7.79
CA TRP A 130 22.75 4.09 -7.62
C TRP A 130 21.90 2.83 -7.44
N ILE A 131 22.45 1.63 -7.63
CA ILE A 131 21.74 0.36 -7.48
C ILE A 131 21.03 0.26 -6.13
N PRO A 132 21.64 0.60 -4.97
CA PRO A 132 20.94 0.55 -3.69
C PRO A 132 19.72 1.48 -3.63
N LEU A 133 19.82 2.68 -4.21
CA LEU A 133 18.71 3.63 -4.27
C LEU A 133 17.59 3.11 -5.17
N GLU A 134 17.93 2.55 -6.33
CA GLU A 134 16.96 1.95 -7.25
C GLU A 134 16.19 0.81 -6.57
N ASN A 135 16.89 -0.07 -5.85
CA ASN A 135 16.28 -1.15 -5.07
C ASN A 135 15.37 -0.61 -3.95
N LEU A 136 15.76 0.47 -3.26
CA LEU A 136 14.89 1.13 -2.28
C LEU A 136 13.63 1.73 -2.91
N LEU A 137 13.75 2.33 -4.09
CA LEU A 137 12.60 2.85 -4.84
C LEU A 137 11.68 1.73 -5.30
N LEU A 138 12.22 0.60 -5.77
CA LEU A 138 11.43 -0.60 -6.10
C LEU A 138 10.64 -1.09 -4.88
N ILE A 139 11.31 -1.22 -3.73
CA ILE A 139 10.67 -1.61 -2.46
C ILE A 139 9.55 -0.62 -2.12
N LEU A 140 9.80 0.68 -2.26
CA LEU A 140 8.79 1.72 -2.00
C LEU A 140 7.60 1.63 -2.97
N CYS A 141 7.84 1.34 -4.25
CA CYS A 141 6.78 1.13 -5.24
C CYS A 141 5.92 -0.08 -4.88
N ILE A 142 6.53 -1.22 -4.52
CA ILE A 142 5.79 -2.42 -4.07
C ILE A 142 5.01 -2.11 -2.79
N TYR A 143 5.63 -1.38 -1.85
CA TYR A 143 4.98 -0.98 -0.61
C TYR A 143 3.77 -0.07 -0.85
N GLY A 144 3.91 0.94 -1.71
CA GLY A 144 2.87 1.91 -2.05
C GLY A 144 1.74 1.31 -2.89
N ALA A 145 2.02 0.25 -3.65
CA ALA A 145 1.01 -0.48 -4.41
C ALA A 145 0.05 -1.29 -3.54
N ALA A 146 0.36 -1.48 -2.25
CA ALA A 146 -0.51 -2.22 -1.34
C ALA A 146 -1.85 -1.47 -1.17
N PRO A 147 -2.99 -2.17 -1.27
CA PRO A 147 -4.28 -1.50 -1.22
C PRO A 147 -4.53 -0.93 0.17
N LEU A 148 -4.96 0.34 0.20
CA LEU A 148 -5.37 1.02 1.42
C LEU A 148 -6.62 0.34 1.99
N PRO A 149 -6.77 0.24 3.33
CA PRO A 149 -8.01 -0.22 3.94
C PRO A 149 -9.16 0.67 3.45
N LYS A 150 -10.30 0.05 3.12
CA LYS A 150 -11.51 0.80 2.76
C LYS A 150 -11.82 1.74 3.92
N LEU A 151 -11.69 3.04 3.70
CA LEU A 151 -12.17 4.04 4.65
C LEU A 151 -13.68 3.86 4.71
N THR A 152 -14.17 3.20 5.75
CA THR A 152 -15.60 3.02 5.97
C THR A 152 -16.20 4.41 6.14
N ALA A 153 -16.81 4.95 5.08
CA ALA A 153 -17.50 6.23 5.10
C ALA A 153 -18.57 6.31 6.21
N GLU A 154 -19.03 5.15 6.68
CA GLU A 154 -19.93 4.97 7.83
C GLU A 154 -19.35 5.47 9.17
N ARG A 155 -18.02 5.62 9.30
CA ARG A 155 -17.37 6.18 10.52
C ARG A 155 -17.33 7.71 10.54
N LEU A 156 -17.57 8.37 9.41
CA LEU A 156 -17.67 9.82 9.30
C LEU A 156 -19.12 10.31 9.37
N THR A 157 -20.08 9.43 9.09
CA THR A 157 -21.52 9.73 9.18
C THR A 157 -22.18 9.20 10.44
N LYS A 158 -21.46 8.50 11.32
CA LYS A 158 -21.96 8.22 12.67
C LYS A 158 -21.90 9.54 13.43
N PRO A 159 -23.03 10.22 13.71
CA PRO A 159 -23.00 11.34 14.65
C PRO A 159 -22.35 10.81 15.92
N GLU A 160 -21.38 11.57 16.42
CA GLU A 160 -20.89 11.46 17.79
C GLU A 160 -22.10 11.20 18.68
N PRO A 161 -22.10 10.14 19.53
CA PRO A 161 -23.23 9.89 20.38
C PRO A 161 -23.45 11.17 21.18
N GLU A 162 -24.56 11.87 20.88
CA GLU A 162 -25.08 12.92 21.73
C GLU A 162 -24.96 12.35 23.13
N THR A 163 -24.11 12.98 23.91
CA THR A 163 -24.04 12.77 25.34
C THR A 163 -25.48 12.98 25.78
N ALA A 164 -26.18 11.86 26.01
CA ALA A 164 -27.49 11.84 26.60
C ALA A 164 -27.32 12.57 27.92
N THR A 165 -27.60 13.86 27.87
CA THR A 165 -27.69 14.75 29.00
C THR A 165 -29.07 14.48 29.57
N ASP A 166 -29.28 13.23 29.99
CA ASP A 166 -30.39 12.82 30.84
C ASP A 166 -29.82 12.57 32.23
N ARG A 167 -29.09 13.59 32.71
CA ARG A 167 -28.97 13.79 34.15
C ARG A 167 -30.25 14.50 34.54
N VAL A 168 -31.24 13.72 35.00
CA VAL A 168 -32.22 14.20 35.96
C VAL A 168 -31.44 15.06 36.98
N PRO A 169 -31.72 16.37 37.10
CA PRO A 169 -31.02 17.18 38.09
C PRO A 169 -31.30 16.55 39.46
N PRO A 170 -30.28 16.27 40.28
CA PRO A 170 -30.53 15.86 41.65
C PRO A 170 -31.36 16.97 42.30
N THR A 171 -32.50 16.61 42.87
CA THR A 171 -33.34 17.49 43.68
C THR A 171 -32.41 18.19 44.66
N VAL A 172 -32.18 19.49 44.44
CA VAL A 172 -31.31 20.29 45.29
C VAL A 172 -32.01 20.35 46.64
N GLY A 173 -31.55 19.53 47.59
CA GLY A 173 -31.92 19.67 49.00
C GLY A 173 -31.60 21.10 49.42
N THR A 174 -32.55 21.77 50.05
CA THR A 174 -32.34 23.11 50.58
C THR A 174 -31.19 23.04 51.57
N VAL A 175 -30.12 23.77 51.26
CA VAL A 175 -28.98 23.94 52.13
C VAL A 175 -29.21 25.26 52.85
N ASN A 176 -29.09 25.28 54.18
CA ASN A 176 -29.26 26.52 54.92
C ASN A 176 -28.11 27.51 54.62
N ALA A 177 -28.22 28.75 55.11
CA ALA A 177 -27.28 29.83 54.85
C ALA A 177 -25.80 29.54 55.23
N TRP A 178 -25.51 28.39 55.85
CA TRP A 178 -24.19 27.95 56.29
C TRP A 178 -23.70 26.67 55.59
N GLY A 179 -24.36 26.20 54.54
CA GLY A 179 -23.81 25.14 53.69
C GLY A 179 -23.99 23.71 54.20
N VAL A 180 -24.82 23.47 55.22
CA VAL A 180 -25.12 22.13 55.75
C VAL A 180 -26.48 21.66 55.22
N ALA A 181 -26.54 20.42 54.73
CA ALA A 181 -27.78 19.80 54.25
C ALA A 181 -28.82 19.74 55.37
N GLU A 182 -30.00 20.29 55.11
CA GLU A 182 -31.11 20.33 56.07
C GLU A 182 -31.72 18.91 56.13
N ASP A 183 -31.46 18.19 57.22
CA ASP A 183 -32.02 16.87 57.48
C ASP A 183 -33.50 17.03 57.88
N ASP A 184 -34.40 16.84 56.89
CA ASP A 184 -35.85 17.03 56.99
C ASP A 184 -36.55 15.96 57.87
N SER A 185 -35.78 15.09 58.54
CA SER A 185 -36.29 14.04 59.44
C SER A 185 -36.89 14.56 60.75
N THR A 186 -36.76 15.85 61.07
CA THR A 186 -37.31 16.45 62.30
C THR A 186 -38.62 17.22 62.11
N ARG A 187 -39.13 17.34 60.88
CA ARG A 187 -40.33 18.16 60.61
C ARG A 187 -41.66 17.39 60.61
N GLN A 188 -41.65 16.07 60.58
CA GLN A 188 -42.88 15.26 60.58
C GLN A 188 -43.52 15.03 61.96
N ASP A 189 -42.83 15.30 63.08
CA ASP A 189 -43.31 14.86 64.41
C ASP A 189 -44.12 15.92 65.20
N LYS A 190 -44.41 17.10 64.61
CA LYS A 190 -45.20 18.16 65.30
C LYS A 190 -46.55 18.49 64.69
N SER A 191 -46.96 17.82 63.61
CA SER A 191 -48.26 18.08 62.96
C SER A 191 -49.34 17.05 63.31
N GLN A 192 -49.05 16.06 64.17
CA GLN A 192 -50.02 15.04 64.60
C GLN A 192 -50.60 15.23 66.01
N GLU A 193 -50.19 16.23 66.78
CA GLU A 193 -50.74 16.47 68.13
C GLU A 193 -51.78 17.62 68.23
N ALA A 194 -52.20 18.22 67.12
CA ALA A 194 -53.18 19.31 67.13
C ALA A 194 -54.42 18.97 66.29
N ASN A 195 -55.13 17.91 66.65
CA ASN A 195 -56.56 17.71 66.37
C ASN A 195 -57.08 16.55 67.24
N VAL A 196 -57.29 16.87 68.52
CA VAL A 196 -58.30 16.26 69.39
C VAL A 196 -59.33 17.34 69.67
#